data_AF-A0A0D0SX37-F1
#
_entry.id   AF-A0A0D0SX37-F1
#
_cell.length_a   1.000
_cell.length_b   1.000
_cell.length_c   1.000
_cell.angle_alpha   90.00
_cell.angle_beta   90.00
_cell.angle_gamma   90.00
#
_symmetry.space_group_name_H-M   'P 1'
#
loop_
_entity.id
_entity.type
_entity.pdbx_description
1 polymer ?
#
loop_
_entity_poly.entity_id
_entity_poly.type
_entity_poly.pdbx_seq_one_letter_code
_entity_poly.pdbx_strand_id
1 'polypeptide(L)' 'MDRDGYISNGELYLVLKQMVGNNLKDQQLQQIVDKTIMEADKDGDGKLSFEEFTQMVASTDIVKQMTLEDLF' A
#
# COMPACT_ATOMS: atom_id res chain seq x y z
N MET A 1 -3.37 13.99 0.53
CA MET A 1 -2.05 13.99 -0.11
C MET A 1 -1.41 15.34 0.11
N ASP A 2 -0.44 15.39 1.00
CA ASP A 2 0.27 16.62 1.40
C ASP A 2 1.45 16.98 0.48
N ARG A 3 1.78 16.10 -0.48
CA ARG A 3 2.82 16.30 -1.52
C ARG A 3 4.22 16.47 -0.95
N ASP A 4 4.51 15.79 0.17
CA ASP A 4 5.84 15.81 0.79
C ASP A 4 6.87 14.88 0.11
N GLY A 5 6.43 14.07 -0.86
CA GLY A 5 7.27 13.11 -1.57
C GLY A 5 7.31 11.71 -0.93
N TYR A 6 6.59 11.54 0.17
CA TYR A 6 6.42 10.30 0.90
C TYR A 6 4.95 9.87 0.87
N ILE A 7 4.71 8.63 1.25
CA ILE A 7 3.39 8.08 1.47
C ILE A 7 3.30 7.76 2.96
N SER A 8 2.52 8.54 3.68
CA SER A 8 2.21 8.26 5.08
C SER A 8 1.25 7.07 5.21
N ASN A 9 1.14 6.49 6.41
CA ASN A 9 0.18 5.43 6.72
C ASN A 9 -1.27 5.80 6.32
N GLY A 10 -1.69 7.03 6.64
CA GLY A 10 -3.03 7.50 6.27
C GLY A 10 -3.23 7.64 4.77
N GLU A 11 -2.19 8.04 4.02
CA GLU A 11 -2.28 8.16 2.56
C GLU A 11 -2.28 6.79 1.88
N LEU A 12 -1.46 5.85 2.36
CA LEU A 12 -1.48 4.47 1.87
C LEU A 12 -2.86 3.83 2.11
N TYR A 13 -3.44 4.05 3.29
CA TYR A 13 -4.79 3.58 3.60
C TYR A 13 -5.83 4.14 2.62
N LEU A 14 -5.79 5.44 2.34
CA LEU A 14 -6.75 6.08 1.42
C LEU A 14 -6.59 5.56 -0.01
N VAL A 15 -5.35 5.38 -0.49
CA VAL A 15 -5.06 4.85 -1.82
C VAL A 15 -5.60 3.42 -1.93
N LEU A 16 -5.26 2.56 -0.97
CA LEU A 16 -5.75 1.18 -0.98
C LEU A 16 -7.27 1.13 -0.86
N LYS A 17 -7.90 1.91 0.04
CA LYS A 17 -9.37 2.01 0.17
C LYS A 17 -10.03 2.38 -1.17
N GLN A 18 -9.45 3.32 -1.92
CA GLN A 18 -9.95 3.69 -3.24
C GLN A 18 -9.79 2.57 -4.28
N MET A 19 -8.71 1.79 -4.21
CA MET A 19 -8.46 0.68 -5.13
C MET A 19 -9.33 -0.56 -4.85
N VAL A 20 -9.52 -0.96 -3.58
CA VAL A 20 -10.29 -2.16 -3.22
C VAL A 20 -11.79 -1.87 -2.99
N GLY A 21 -12.16 -0.61 -2.78
CA GLY A 21 -13.53 -0.20 -2.49
C GLY A 21 -14.07 -0.83 -1.20
N ASN A 22 -15.33 -1.29 -1.23
CA ASN A 22 -15.99 -1.93 -0.08
C ASN A 22 -15.70 -3.44 0.04
N ASN A 23 -14.76 -4.00 -0.74
CA ASN A 23 -14.45 -5.43 -0.70
C ASN A 23 -13.68 -5.85 0.57
N LEU A 24 -13.06 -4.90 1.27
CA LEU A 24 -12.35 -5.13 2.53
C LEU A 24 -12.98 -4.34 3.67
N LYS A 25 -12.98 -4.94 4.88
CA LYS A 25 -13.32 -4.22 6.11
C LYS A 25 -12.20 -3.27 6.49
N ASP A 26 -12.55 -2.13 7.06
CA ASP A 26 -11.62 -1.08 7.48
C ASP A 26 -10.48 -1.58 8.36
N GLN A 27 -10.78 -2.51 9.27
CA GLN A 27 -9.78 -3.13 10.14
C GLN A 27 -8.80 -4.02 9.37
N GLN A 28 -9.27 -4.79 8.38
CA GLN A 28 -8.41 -5.63 7.55
C GLN A 28 -7.52 -4.77 6.67
N LEU A 29 -8.08 -3.70 6.10
CA LEU A 29 -7.33 -2.72 5.33
C LEU A 29 -6.23 -2.07 6.17
N GLN A 30 -6.55 -1.62 7.38
CA GLN A 30 -5.56 -1.05 8.29
C GLN A 30 -4.45 -2.05 8.63
N GLN A 31 -4.78 -3.32 8.89
CA GLN A 31 -3.77 -4.36 9.14
C GLN A 31 -2.85 -4.61 7.94
N ILE A 32 -3.38 -4.49 6.71
CA ILE A 32 -2.56 -4.59 5.50
C ILE A 32 -1.62 -3.38 5.43
N VAL A 33 -2.15 -2.16 5.58
CA VAL A 33 -1.35 -0.92 5.59
C VAL A 33 -0.22 -0.98 6.61
N ASP A 34 -0.53 -1.37 7.85
CA ASP A 34 0.46 -1.43 8.93
C ASP A 34 1.56 -2.46 8.66
N LYS A 35 1.19 -3.64 8.14
CA LYS A 35 2.17 -4.66 7.73
C LYS A 35 3.01 -4.19 6.54
N THR A 36 2.38 -3.57 5.55
CA THR A 36 3.06 -3.06 4.35
C THR A 36 4.10 -2.03 4.73
N ILE A 37 3.76 -1.07 5.60
CA ILE A 37 4.73 -0.07 6.05
C ILE A 37 5.84 -0.73 6.85
N MET A 38 5.52 -1.59 7.82
CA MET A 38 6.53 -2.28 8.61
C MET A 38 7.50 -3.16 7.78
N GLU A 39 7.05 -3.73 6.67
CA GLU A 39 7.88 -4.57 5.80
C GLU A 39 8.68 -3.75 4.78
N ALA A 40 8.12 -2.65 4.28
CA ALA A 40 8.68 -1.84 3.19
C ALA A 40 9.50 -0.63 3.67
N ASP A 41 9.22 -0.10 4.86
CA ASP A 41 9.99 0.96 5.52
C ASP A 41 11.38 0.41 5.92
N LYS A 42 12.39 0.66 5.07
CA LYS A 42 13.75 0.16 5.26
C LYS A 42 14.62 1.12 6.03
N ASP A 43 14.30 2.40 5.97
CA ASP A 43 15.06 3.44 6.67
C ASP A 43 14.51 3.76 8.07
N GLY A 44 13.30 3.28 8.39
CA GLY A 44 12.66 3.38 9.70
C GLY A 44 12.03 4.74 9.97
N ASP A 45 11.70 5.51 8.94
CA ASP A 45 11.11 6.84 9.08
C ASP A 45 9.59 6.83 9.36
N GLY A 46 8.96 5.65 9.30
CA GLY A 46 7.54 5.44 9.52
C GLY A 46 6.64 5.83 8.34
N LYS A 47 7.24 6.08 7.19
CA LYS A 47 6.61 6.45 5.92
C LYS A 47 7.14 5.55 4.81
N LEU A 48 6.65 5.73 3.59
CA LEU A 48 7.21 5.10 2.41
C LEU A 48 7.68 6.16 1.42
N SER A 49 8.96 6.12 1.10
CA SER A 49 9.49 6.81 -0.07
C SER A 49 8.98 6.16 -1.37
N PHE A 50 9.09 6.88 -2.48
CA PHE A 50 8.77 6.34 -3.81
C PHE A 50 9.56 5.05 -4.13
N GLU A 51 10.80 4.97 -3.67
CA GLU A 51 11.69 3.83 -3.93
C GLU A 51 11.27 2.59 -3.11
N GLU A 52 10.91 2.78 -1.84
CA GLU A 52 10.37 1.70 -0.99
C GLU A 52 9.01 1.23 -1.50
N PHE A 53 8.15 2.16 -1.92
CA PHE A 53 6.84 1.84 -2.50
C PHE A 53 6.99 1.00 -3.77
N THR A 54 7.89 1.38 -4.69
CA THR A 54 8.10 0.64 -5.94
C THR A 54 8.71 -0.75 -5.70
N GLN A 55 9.66 -0.88 -4.77
CA GLN A 55 10.20 -2.18 -4.37
C GLN A 55 9.12 -3.07 -3.74
N MET A 56 8.26 -2.50 -2.88
CA MET A 56 7.15 -3.21 -2.26
C MET A 56 6.13 -3.69 -3.30
N VAL A 57 5.71 -2.82 -4.22
CA VAL A 57 4.79 -3.15 -5.31
C VAL A 57 5.36 -4.24 -6.23
N ALA A 58 6.65 -4.21 -6.52
CA ALA A 58 7.32 -5.25 -7.31
C ALA A 58 7.41 -6.60 -6.57
N SER A 59 7.46 -6.56 -5.23
CA SER A 59 7.61 -7.75 -4.39
C SER A 59 6.27 -8.39 -4.00
N THR A 60 5.19 -7.61 -4.01
CA THR A 60 3.90 -8.03 -3.45
C THR A 60 2.94 -8.44 -4.57
N ASP A 61 2.59 -9.74 -4.61
CA ASP A 61 1.54 -10.31 -5.49
C ASP A 61 0.14 -9.69 -5.28
N ILE A 62 -0.01 -8.75 -4.34
CA ILE A 62 -1.23 -7.92 -4.18
C ILE A 62 -1.55 -7.19 -5.50
N VAL A 63 -0.54 -6.75 -6.26
CA VAL A 63 -0.82 -6.16 -7.58
C VAL A 63 -1.38 -7.20 -8.53
N LYS A 64 -0.87 -8.44 -8.56
CA LYS A 64 -1.47 -9.50 -9.40
C LYS A 64 -2.93 -9.80 -9.05
N GLN A 65 -3.29 -9.77 -7.75
CA GLN A 65 -4.67 -9.96 -7.30
C GLN A 65 -5.58 -8.74 -7.57
N MET A 66 -5.01 -7.55 -7.77
CA MET A 66 -5.73 -6.29 -8.02
C MET A 66 -5.67 -5.82 -9.47
N THR A 67 -4.77 -6.38 -10.30
CA THR A 67 -4.75 -6.23 -11.74
C THR A 67 -5.61 -7.32 -12.37
N LEU A 68 -6.42 -6.93 -13.36
CA LEU A 68 -7.26 -7.83 -14.16
C LEU A 68 -6.44 -8.73 -15.11
N GLU A 69 -5.24 -9.16 -14.73
CA GLU A 69 -4.41 -10.06 -15.55
C GLU A 69 -4.89 -11.51 -15.48
N ASP A 70 -5.57 -11.92 -14.40
CA ASP A 70 -6.21 -13.24 -14.27
C ASP A 70 -7.64 -13.31 -14.84
N LEU A 71 -8.10 -12.27 -15.56
CA LEU A 71 -9.44 -12.18 -16.13
C LEU A 71 -9.50 -12.39 -17.66
N PHE A 72 -8.40 -12.84 -18.28
CA PHE A 72 -8.34 -13.27 -19.69
C PHE A 72 -7.54 -14.55 -19.88
#